data_AF-A0AAD7RPB3-F1
#
_entry.id   AF-A0AAD7RPB3-F1
#
_cell.length_a   1.000
_cell.length_b   1.000
_cell.length_c   1.000
_cell.angle_alpha   90.00
_cell.angle_beta   90.00
_cell.angle_gamma   90.00
#
_symmetry.space_group_name_H-M   'P 1'
#
loop_
_entity.id
_entity.type
_entity.pdbx_description
1 polymer ?
#
loop_
_entity_poly.entity_id
_entity_poly.type
_entity_poly.pdbx_seq_one_letter_code
_entity_poly.pdbx_strand_id
1 'polypeptide(L)'
;MSTAFILEQNHTQAIKQTCASKMTLQWTAVALFLYAEIGVILILSLPFISAQRWQKIFKLSIWNRVAPFWNKGFLTMIIILIVLFLDAVREVRKYSRADPQKDDKLHPNMFDHLHMKLFRAQRNLYISGFSLFLWLVMRRVITLINQLAASKGTGAALQTQAESANQAANKYMEDNEHLKQALELQKVERKNAEGEVVAQKEGLQKEVQRLKQELESGEHALKKSRTEVEAMRRQAQGLTQEYDRLLKEHQQLQNLLQGSGDKKDQ
;
A
#
# COMPACT_ATOMS: atom_id res chain seq x y z
N MET A 1 41.67 48.01 -73.35
CA MET A 1 41.99 46.64 -72.86
C MET A 1 42.16 46.55 -71.34
N SER A 2 42.72 47.56 -70.67
CA SER A 2 43.04 47.48 -69.23
C SER A 2 41.81 47.46 -68.29
N THR A 3 40.74 48.19 -68.62
CA THR A 3 39.53 48.29 -67.78
C THR A 3 38.65 47.03 -67.78
N ALA A 4 38.52 46.35 -68.93
CA ALA A 4 37.78 45.09 -69.01
C ALA A 4 38.50 43.96 -68.23
N PHE A 5 39.83 43.93 -68.28
CA PHE A 5 40.64 42.96 -67.55
C PHE A 5 40.56 43.15 -66.02
N ILE A 6 40.54 44.41 -65.54
CA ILE A 6 40.37 44.72 -64.12
C ILE A 6 38.97 44.35 -63.62
N LEU A 7 37.92 44.58 -64.43
CA LEU A 7 36.55 44.18 -64.11
C LEU A 7 36.41 42.65 -64.02
N GLU A 8 37.03 41.91 -64.94
CA GLU A 8 37.00 40.44 -64.95
C GLU A 8 37.78 39.84 -63.76
N GLN A 9 38.91 40.45 -63.39
CA GLN A 9 39.68 40.09 -62.19
C GLN A 9 38.89 40.34 -60.91
N ASN A 10 38.23 41.51 -60.79
CA ASN A 10 37.40 41.84 -59.63
C ASN A 10 36.18 40.92 -59.51
N HIS A 11 35.52 40.59 -60.62
CA HIS A 11 34.40 39.66 -60.61
C HIS A 11 34.85 38.25 -60.20
N THR A 12 36.00 37.80 -60.69
CA THR A 12 36.58 36.49 -60.34
C THR A 12 37.01 36.44 -58.87
N GLN A 13 37.56 37.53 -58.33
CA GLN A 13 37.90 37.61 -56.91
C GLN A 13 36.64 37.65 -56.02
N ALA A 14 35.62 38.42 -56.41
CA ALA A 14 34.35 38.47 -55.69
C ALA A 14 33.65 37.09 -55.66
N ILE A 15 33.68 36.34 -56.76
CA ILE A 15 33.15 34.97 -56.84
C ILE A 15 33.98 34.00 -55.99
N LYS A 16 35.31 34.09 -55.99
CA LYS A 16 36.17 33.27 -55.12
C LYS A 16 35.95 33.57 -53.64
N GLN A 17 35.73 34.84 -53.28
CA GLN A 17 35.53 35.29 -51.90
C GLN A 17 34.14 34.89 -51.37
N THR A 18 33.09 35.02 -52.19
CA THR A 18 31.75 34.51 -51.85
C THR A 18 31.70 32.98 -51.80
N CYS A 19 32.43 32.28 -52.66
CA CYS A 19 32.53 30.81 -52.64
C CYS A 19 33.34 30.31 -51.42
N ALA A 20 34.40 31.02 -51.03
CA ALA A 20 35.17 30.75 -49.82
C ALA A 20 34.35 31.00 -48.53
N SER A 21 33.57 32.08 -48.47
CA SER A 21 32.62 32.33 -47.37
C SER A 21 31.51 31.29 -47.30
N LYS A 22 30.97 30.81 -48.44
CA LYS A 22 29.95 29.74 -48.45
C LYS A 22 30.48 28.42 -47.90
N MET A 23 31.72 28.06 -48.21
CA MET A 23 32.36 26.85 -47.69
C MET A 23 32.62 26.95 -46.19
N THR A 24 33.06 28.10 -45.65
CA THR A 24 33.25 28.24 -44.20
C THR A 24 31.94 28.30 -43.42
N LEU A 25 30.91 28.97 -43.95
CA LEU A 25 29.60 29.08 -43.29
C LEU A 25 28.89 27.73 -43.09
N GLN A 26 29.00 26.81 -44.07
CA GLN A 26 28.44 25.45 -43.94
C GLN A 26 29.08 24.70 -42.77
N TRP A 27 30.41 24.70 -42.68
CA TRP A 27 31.13 24.00 -41.60
C TRP A 27 31.00 24.71 -40.25
N THR A 28 30.87 26.05 -40.22
CA THR A 28 30.55 26.79 -39.00
C THR A 28 29.17 26.44 -38.47
N ALA A 29 28.17 26.26 -39.33
CA ALA A 29 26.84 25.83 -38.91
C ALA A 29 26.85 24.41 -38.31
N VAL A 30 27.58 23.48 -38.93
CA VAL A 30 27.76 22.11 -38.39
C VAL A 30 28.54 22.14 -37.07
N ALA A 31 29.58 22.97 -36.95
CA ALA A 31 30.33 23.13 -35.71
C ALA A 31 29.47 23.72 -34.58
N LEU A 32 28.64 24.72 -34.88
CA LEU A 32 27.69 25.28 -33.91
C LEU A 32 26.67 24.24 -33.44
N PHE A 33 26.18 23.42 -34.37
CA PHE A 33 25.31 22.29 -34.02
C PHE A 33 26.01 21.29 -33.09
N LEU A 34 27.25 20.91 -33.38
CA LEU A 34 28.07 20.05 -32.51
C LEU A 34 28.24 20.66 -31.10
N TYR A 35 28.56 21.94 -31.00
CA TYR A 35 28.68 22.59 -29.69
C TYR A 35 27.36 22.62 -28.93
N ALA A 36 26.23 22.83 -29.63
CA ALA A 36 24.91 22.74 -29.02
C ALA A 36 24.62 21.32 -28.51
N GLU A 37 24.96 20.28 -29.26
CA GLU A 37 24.81 18.89 -28.82
C GLU A 37 25.65 18.58 -27.59
N ILE A 38 26.91 19.03 -27.56
CA ILE A 38 27.78 18.88 -26.39
C ILE A 38 27.17 19.59 -25.19
N GLY A 39 26.70 20.83 -25.35
CA GLY A 39 26.03 21.59 -24.29
C GLY A 39 24.80 20.86 -23.75
N VAL A 40 23.94 20.34 -24.64
CA VAL A 40 22.74 19.58 -24.25
C VAL A 40 23.12 18.30 -23.51
N ILE A 41 24.10 17.54 -24.00
CA ILE A 41 24.55 16.28 -23.36
C ILE A 41 25.18 16.56 -22.00
N LEU A 42 25.99 17.61 -21.87
CA LEU A 42 26.54 18.04 -20.59
C LEU A 42 25.41 18.39 -19.62
N ILE A 43 24.45 19.23 -20.05
CA ILE A 43 23.28 19.60 -19.23
C ILE A 43 22.47 18.35 -18.82
N LEU A 44 22.30 17.37 -19.71
CA LEU A 44 21.59 16.12 -19.42
C LEU A 44 22.37 15.18 -18.49
N SER A 45 23.71 15.23 -18.55
CA SER A 45 24.62 14.42 -17.73
C SER A 45 24.86 15.03 -16.35
N LEU A 46 24.53 16.31 -16.16
CA LEU A 46 24.62 16.94 -14.86
C LEU A 46 23.63 16.29 -13.88
N PRO A 47 24.11 15.77 -12.74
CA PRO A 47 23.26 15.17 -11.70
C PRO A 47 22.33 16.20 -11.02
N PHE A 48 22.47 17.48 -11.33
CA PHE A 48 21.70 18.57 -10.75
C PHE A 48 20.21 18.55 -11.12
N ILE A 49 19.86 17.99 -12.29
CA ILE A 49 18.47 17.94 -12.77
C ILE A 49 17.99 16.49 -12.75
N SER A 50 17.26 16.13 -11.70
CA SER A 50 16.61 14.82 -11.55
C SER A 50 15.83 14.43 -12.81
N ALA A 51 15.94 13.15 -13.22
CA ALA A 51 15.20 12.56 -14.33
C ALA A 51 13.68 12.81 -14.27
N GLN A 52 13.12 12.98 -13.07
CA GLN A 52 11.70 13.31 -12.89
C GLN A 52 11.35 14.74 -13.30
N ARG A 53 12.27 15.70 -13.13
CA ARG A 53 12.06 17.09 -13.57
C ARG A 53 12.07 17.17 -15.10
N TRP A 54 13.02 16.46 -15.74
CA TRP A 54 13.03 16.30 -17.19
C TRP A 54 11.76 15.62 -17.71
N GLN A 55 11.30 14.54 -17.06
CA GLN A 55 10.05 13.89 -17.46
C GLN A 55 8.84 14.83 -17.36
N LYS A 56 8.77 15.68 -16.33
CA LYS A 56 7.71 16.69 -16.21
C LYS A 56 7.77 17.70 -17.35
N ILE A 57 8.96 18.21 -17.67
CA ILE A 57 9.18 19.16 -18.79
C ILE A 57 8.82 18.51 -20.13
N PHE A 58 9.24 17.26 -20.37
CA PHE A 58 8.90 16.49 -21.57
C PHE A 58 7.41 16.14 -21.65
N LYS A 59 6.71 16.03 -20.52
CA LYS A 59 5.26 15.80 -20.45
C LYS A 59 4.41 17.07 -20.50
N LEU A 60 5.00 18.27 -20.50
CA LEU A 60 4.22 19.49 -20.68
C LEU A 60 3.54 19.46 -22.06
N SER A 61 2.26 19.85 -22.10
CA SER A 61 1.45 19.89 -23.33
C SER A 61 2.14 20.63 -24.48
N ILE A 62 2.92 21.66 -24.16
CA ILE A 62 3.74 22.45 -25.09
C ILE A 62 4.75 21.56 -25.82
N TRP A 63 5.43 20.66 -25.11
CA TRP A 63 6.39 19.74 -25.72
C TRP A 63 5.71 18.74 -26.63
N ASN A 64 4.53 18.20 -26.27
CA ASN A 64 3.79 17.28 -27.16
C ASN A 64 3.34 17.94 -28.47
N ARG A 65 3.03 19.24 -28.45
CA ARG A 65 2.68 19.99 -29.68
C ARG A 65 3.89 20.30 -30.55
N VAL A 66 5.04 20.53 -29.92
CA VAL A 66 6.31 20.91 -30.57
C VAL A 66 7.12 19.69 -31.03
N ALA A 67 7.05 18.57 -30.31
CA ALA A 67 7.78 17.33 -30.58
C ALA A 67 7.61 16.77 -32.00
N PRO A 68 6.42 16.70 -32.62
CA PRO A 68 6.29 16.19 -33.98
C PRO A 68 6.98 17.09 -35.01
N PHE A 69 7.00 18.41 -34.78
CA PHE A 69 7.73 19.36 -35.63
C PHE A 69 9.24 19.24 -35.43
N TRP A 70 9.67 19.16 -34.17
CA TRP A 70 11.08 19.00 -33.82
C TRP A 70 11.65 17.67 -34.33
N ASN A 71 10.91 16.57 -34.22
CA ASN A 71 11.34 15.26 -34.73
C ASN A 71 11.50 15.27 -36.26
N LYS A 72 10.58 15.91 -37.01
CA LYS A 72 10.68 16.01 -38.47
C LYS A 72 11.88 16.87 -38.89
N GLY A 73 12.06 18.04 -38.28
CA GLY A 73 13.19 18.93 -38.57
C GLY A 73 14.54 18.31 -38.17
N PHE A 74 14.60 17.71 -36.99
CA PHE A 74 15.79 17.06 -36.48
C PHE A 74 16.18 15.83 -37.30
N LEU A 75 15.22 14.99 -37.72
CA LEU A 75 15.48 13.86 -38.62
C LEU A 75 16.06 14.34 -39.96
N THR A 76 15.49 15.41 -40.52
CA THR A 76 15.99 16.01 -41.77
C THR A 76 17.42 16.51 -41.60
N MET A 77 17.73 17.17 -40.48
CA MET A 77 19.08 17.63 -40.15
C MET A 77 20.08 16.47 -40.04
N ILE A 78 19.68 15.36 -39.41
CA ILE A 78 20.51 14.15 -39.29
C ILE A 78 20.79 13.52 -40.65
N ILE A 79 19.79 13.45 -41.54
CA ILE A 79 19.99 12.94 -42.91
C ILE A 79 21.03 13.81 -43.64
N ILE A 80 20.96 15.14 -43.49
CA ILE A 80 21.95 16.06 -44.06
C ILE A 80 23.34 15.81 -43.46
N LEU A 81 23.45 15.61 -42.14
CA LEU A 81 24.71 15.26 -41.46
C LEU A 81 25.31 13.94 -41.97
N ILE A 82 24.48 12.90 -42.19
CA ILE A 82 24.93 11.63 -42.75
C ILE A 82 25.43 11.83 -44.18
N VAL A 83 24.73 12.61 -45.01
CA VAL A 83 25.16 12.91 -46.37
C VAL A 83 26.50 13.66 -46.37
N LEU A 84 26.65 14.69 -45.52
CA LEU A 84 27.91 15.45 -45.37
C LEU A 84 29.04 14.59 -44.85
N PHE A 85 28.76 13.69 -43.91
CA PHE A 85 29.75 12.74 -43.40
C PHE A 85 30.22 11.78 -44.51
N LEU A 86 29.29 11.22 -45.30
CA LEU A 86 29.64 10.37 -46.43
C LEU A 86 30.39 11.13 -47.52
N ASP A 87 30.04 12.39 -47.75
CA ASP A 87 30.76 13.27 -48.68
C ASP A 87 32.19 13.52 -48.20
N ALA A 88 32.38 13.87 -46.92
CA ALA A 88 33.70 14.01 -46.31
C ALA A 88 34.52 12.71 -46.33
N VAL A 89 33.89 11.55 -46.08
CA VAL A 89 34.57 10.23 -46.19
C VAL A 89 35.01 9.97 -47.64
N ARG A 90 34.14 10.25 -48.62
CA ARG A 90 34.49 10.09 -50.03
C ARG A 90 35.59 11.05 -50.43
N GLU A 91 35.54 12.30 -49.97
CA GLU A 91 36.54 13.33 -50.23
C GLU A 91 37.91 12.95 -49.65
N VAL A 92 37.95 12.53 -48.38
CA VAL A 92 39.18 12.02 -47.73
C VAL A 92 39.71 10.78 -48.45
N ARG A 93 38.87 9.80 -48.80
CA ARG A 93 39.32 8.61 -49.55
C ARG A 93 39.82 8.94 -50.95
N LYS A 94 39.18 9.89 -51.64
CA LYS A 94 39.57 10.35 -52.99
C LYS A 94 40.93 11.04 -52.97
N TYR A 95 41.18 11.89 -51.98
CA TYR A 95 42.46 12.59 -51.84
C TYR A 95 43.55 11.77 -51.13
N SER A 96 43.20 10.75 -50.32
CA SER A 96 44.17 9.79 -49.75
C SER A 96 44.60 8.70 -50.71
N ARG A 97 43.78 8.33 -51.72
CA ARG A 97 44.13 7.33 -52.75
C ARG A 97 44.74 7.92 -54.02
N ALA A 98 44.65 9.23 -54.19
CA ALA A 98 45.40 9.93 -55.23
C ALA A 98 46.87 9.99 -54.77
N ASP A 99 47.59 8.88 -55.00
CA ASP A 99 49.04 8.81 -54.78
C ASP A 99 49.73 9.96 -55.54
N PRO A 100 50.58 10.77 -54.90
CA PRO A 100 51.36 11.81 -55.58
C PRO A 100 52.35 11.23 -56.61
N GLN A 101 52.55 9.92 -56.61
CA GLN A 101 53.65 9.25 -57.28
C GLN A 101 53.43 8.97 -58.78
N LYS A 102 52.26 9.31 -59.35
CA LYS A 102 51.97 9.00 -60.78
C LYS A 102 52.12 10.17 -61.76
N ASP A 103 52.35 11.39 -61.30
CA ASP A 103 52.61 12.53 -62.20
C ASP A 103 53.97 13.15 -61.89
N ASP A 104 54.99 12.60 -62.55
CA ASP A 104 56.42 12.93 -62.46
C ASP A 104 56.79 14.34 -63.00
N LYS A 105 55.82 15.26 -63.11
CA LYS A 105 56.04 16.61 -63.67
C LYS A 105 55.04 17.67 -63.18
N LEU A 106 54.84 17.91 -61.88
CA LEU A 106 54.07 19.11 -61.51
C LEU A 106 54.51 19.76 -60.19
N HIS A 107 55.02 20.99 -60.34
CA HIS A 107 55.22 22.08 -59.37
C HIS A 107 55.02 21.80 -57.86
N PRO A 108 55.99 22.11 -56.98
CA PRO A 108 55.87 21.96 -55.51
C PRO A 108 54.66 22.68 -54.90
N ASN A 109 54.16 23.74 -55.54
CA ASN A 109 52.98 24.50 -55.09
C ASN A 109 51.65 23.71 -55.14
N MET A 110 51.57 22.60 -55.89
CA MET A 110 50.35 21.77 -55.96
C MET A 110 50.26 20.74 -54.83
N PHE A 111 51.41 20.31 -54.30
CA PHE A 111 51.51 19.39 -53.17
C PHE A 111 50.93 20.04 -51.91
N ASP A 112 51.28 21.31 -51.65
CA ASP A 112 50.73 22.10 -50.54
C ASP A 112 49.21 22.30 -50.67
N HIS A 113 48.71 22.54 -51.88
CA HIS A 113 47.26 22.66 -52.12
C HIS A 113 46.49 21.36 -51.88
N LEU A 114 47.11 20.20 -52.13
CA LEU A 114 46.50 18.89 -51.89
C LEU A 114 46.47 18.56 -50.39
N HIS A 115 47.58 18.76 -49.68
CA HIS A 115 47.63 18.63 -48.22
C HIS A 115 46.65 19.59 -47.53
N MET A 116 46.56 20.84 -47.99
CA MET A 116 45.65 21.83 -47.41
C MET A 116 44.16 21.49 -47.62
N LYS A 117 43.81 20.77 -48.70
CA LYS A 117 42.46 20.21 -48.91
C LYS A 117 42.23 18.93 -48.11
N LEU A 118 43.23 18.08 -47.96
CA LEU A 118 43.15 16.86 -47.16
C LEU A 118 42.96 17.17 -45.67
N PHE A 119 43.69 18.14 -45.11
CA PHE A 119 43.50 18.63 -43.73
C PHE A 119 42.14 19.32 -43.52
N ARG A 120 41.54 19.87 -44.58
CA ARG A 120 40.19 20.44 -44.53
C ARG A 120 39.15 19.33 -44.48
N ALA A 121 39.23 18.35 -45.38
CA ALA A 121 38.33 17.21 -45.43
C ALA A 121 38.43 16.35 -44.15
N GLN A 122 39.63 16.19 -43.58
CA GLN A 122 39.85 15.47 -42.32
C GLN A 122 39.19 16.17 -41.11
N ARG A 123 39.30 17.49 -40.98
CA ARG A 123 38.62 18.25 -39.92
C ARG A 123 37.10 18.19 -40.06
N ASN A 124 36.62 18.35 -41.29
CA ASN A 124 35.21 18.27 -41.64
C ASN A 124 34.60 16.88 -41.36
N LEU A 125 35.38 15.83 -41.61
CA LEU A 125 35.03 14.45 -41.26
C LEU A 125 34.89 14.27 -39.75
N TYR A 126 35.81 14.81 -38.95
CA TYR A 126 35.71 14.73 -37.49
C TYR A 126 34.49 15.51 -36.97
N ILE A 127 34.26 16.73 -37.43
CA ILE A 127 33.12 17.55 -36.98
C ILE A 127 31.79 16.85 -37.27
N SER A 128 31.60 16.36 -38.50
CA SER A 128 30.38 15.63 -38.89
C SER A 128 30.26 14.27 -38.19
N GLY A 129 31.36 13.53 -38.05
CA GLY A 129 31.39 12.23 -37.37
C GLY A 129 31.11 12.32 -35.86
N PHE A 130 31.72 13.29 -35.18
CA PHE A 130 31.45 13.54 -33.76
C PHE A 130 30.00 13.99 -33.54
N SER A 131 29.43 14.81 -34.42
CA SER A 131 28.01 15.20 -34.31
C SER A 131 27.10 13.98 -34.41
N LEU A 132 27.33 13.09 -35.39
CA LEU A 132 26.55 11.85 -35.52
C LEU A 132 26.71 10.91 -34.32
N PHE A 133 27.91 10.82 -33.74
CA PHE A 133 28.16 10.03 -32.54
C PHE A 133 27.43 10.62 -31.32
N LEU A 134 27.58 11.92 -31.09
CA LEU A 134 26.91 12.63 -29.99
C LEU A 134 25.39 12.54 -30.13
N TRP A 135 24.86 12.57 -31.34
CA TRP A 135 23.45 12.29 -31.58
C TRP A 135 23.00 10.92 -31.07
N LEU A 136 23.75 9.85 -31.36
CA LEU A 136 23.45 8.50 -30.86
C LEU A 136 23.50 8.47 -29.32
N VAL A 137 24.50 9.10 -28.73
CA VAL A 137 24.62 9.24 -27.27
C VAL A 137 23.42 9.99 -26.70
N MET A 138 23.05 11.13 -27.27
CA MET A 138 21.90 11.93 -26.84
C MET A 138 20.61 11.10 -26.91
N ARG A 139 20.36 10.40 -28.02
CA ARG A 139 19.19 9.52 -28.18
C ARG A 139 19.17 8.42 -27.12
N ARG A 140 20.33 7.80 -26.85
CA ARG A 140 20.48 6.78 -25.81
C ARG A 140 20.19 7.35 -24.42
N VAL A 141 20.75 8.50 -24.07
CA VAL A 141 20.58 9.15 -22.76
C VAL A 141 19.12 9.60 -22.55
N ILE A 142 18.48 10.23 -23.54
CA ILE A 142 17.06 10.63 -23.44
C ILE A 142 16.16 9.40 -23.21
N THR A 143 16.43 8.30 -23.92
CA THR A 143 15.68 7.05 -23.73
C THR A 143 15.88 6.49 -22.33
N LEU A 144 17.13 6.47 -21.83
CA LEU A 144 17.44 5.99 -20.48
C LEU A 144 16.80 6.87 -19.40
N ILE A 145 16.78 8.19 -19.57
CA ILE A 145 16.11 9.13 -18.65
C ILE A 145 14.61 8.84 -18.61
N ASN A 146 13.97 8.67 -19.78
CA ASN A 146 12.54 8.35 -19.86
C ASN A 146 12.21 7.00 -19.19
N GLN A 147 13.03 5.97 -19.42
CA GLN A 147 12.89 4.65 -18.78
C GLN A 147 13.08 4.75 -17.26
N LEU A 148 14.11 5.46 -16.81
CA LEU A 148 14.40 5.66 -15.38
C LEU A 148 13.26 6.42 -14.70
N ALA A 149 12.71 7.44 -15.33
CA ALA A 149 11.63 8.23 -14.78
C ALA A 149 10.30 7.45 -14.73
N ALA A 150 10.01 6.63 -15.76
CA ALA A 150 8.89 5.69 -15.75
C ALA A 150 9.03 4.63 -14.64
N SER A 151 10.22 4.02 -14.52
CA SER A 151 10.51 3.01 -13.48
C SER A 151 10.37 3.58 -12.07
N LYS A 152 10.92 4.78 -11.81
CA LYS A 152 10.75 5.48 -10.52
C LYS A 152 9.28 5.84 -10.23
N GLY A 153 8.51 6.20 -11.26
CA GLY A 153 7.07 6.47 -11.11
C GLY A 153 6.28 5.22 -10.72
N THR A 154 6.55 4.09 -11.38
CA THR A 154 5.94 2.79 -11.04
C THR A 154 6.38 2.33 -9.65
N GLY A 155 7.65 2.52 -9.27
CA GLY A 155 8.15 2.20 -7.94
C GLY A 155 7.43 2.98 -6.83
N ALA A 156 7.23 4.29 -7.00
CA ALA A 156 6.49 5.11 -6.03
C ALA A 156 5.00 4.73 -5.95
N ALA A 157 4.37 4.40 -7.08
CA ALA A 157 2.99 3.92 -7.10
C ALA A 157 2.85 2.53 -6.42
N LEU A 158 3.79 1.61 -6.67
CA LEU A 158 3.83 0.31 -6.01
C LEU A 158 4.11 0.44 -4.50
N GLN A 159 4.99 1.34 -4.10
CA GLN A 159 5.29 1.58 -2.70
C GLN A 159 4.07 2.14 -1.96
N THR A 160 3.40 3.15 -2.51
CA THR A 160 2.16 3.69 -1.93
C THR A 160 1.04 2.65 -1.90
N GLN A 161 0.94 1.79 -2.91
CA GLN A 161 0.01 0.67 -2.92
C GLN A 161 0.33 -0.35 -1.81
N ALA A 162 1.60 -0.72 -1.65
CA ALA A 162 2.04 -1.64 -0.59
C ALA A 162 1.80 -1.05 0.81
N GLU A 163 2.10 0.24 1.02
CA GLU A 163 1.83 0.94 2.28
C GLU A 163 0.32 0.99 2.59
N SER A 164 -0.52 1.26 1.60
CA SER A 164 -1.98 1.27 1.77
C SER A 164 -2.54 -0.13 2.10
N ALA A 165 -2.03 -1.18 1.46
CA ALA A 165 -2.41 -2.56 1.73
C ALA A 165 -1.96 -2.99 3.13
N ASN A 166 -0.76 -2.57 3.55
CA ASN A 166 -0.23 -2.86 4.88
C ASN A 166 -1.01 -2.12 5.98
N GLN A 167 -1.40 -0.86 5.75
CA GLN A 167 -2.28 -0.14 6.66
C GLN A 167 -3.65 -0.80 6.79
N ALA A 168 -4.24 -1.28 5.68
CA ALA A 168 -5.48 -2.03 5.73
C ALA A 168 -5.33 -3.35 6.51
N ALA A 169 -4.24 -4.10 6.26
CA ALA A 169 -3.94 -5.33 7.00
C ALA A 169 -3.77 -5.09 8.50
N ASN A 170 -3.04 -4.04 8.90
CA ASN A 170 -2.88 -3.67 10.30
C ASN A 170 -4.22 -3.33 10.97
N LYS A 171 -5.11 -2.58 10.28
CA LYS A 171 -6.46 -2.31 10.80
C LYS A 171 -7.27 -3.60 11.00
N TYR A 172 -7.23 -4.52 10.05
CA TYR A 172 -7.91 -5.81 10.19
C TYR A 172 -7.34 -6.67 11.31
N MET A 173 -6.03 -6.58 11.57
CA MET A 173 -5.39 -7.25 12.71
C MET A 173 -5.82 -6.64 14.03
N GLU A 174 -5.80 -5.31 14.15
CA GLU A 174 -6.24 -4.58 15.34
C GLU A 174 -7.72 -4.84 15.64
N ASP A 175 -8.59 -4.75 14.63
CA ASP A 175 -10.01 -5.08 14.76
C ASP A 175 -10.22 -6.54 15.20
N ASN A 176 -9.44 -7.48 14.67
CA ASN A 176 -9.50 -8.88 15.10
C ASN A 176 -9.04 -9.07 16.55
N GLU A 177 -8.02 -8.34 16.98
CA GLU A 177 -7.54 -8.37 18.37
C GLU A 177 -8.60 -7.79 19.32
N HIS A 178 -9.21 -6.66 18.97
CA HIS A 178 -10.32 -6.08 19.72
C HIS A 178 -11.52 -7.03 19.80
N LEU A 179 -11.90 -7.67 18.68
CA LEU A 179 -12.99 -8.65 18.67
C LEU A 179 -12.68 -9.85 19.56
N LYS A 180 -11.44 -10.36 19.51
CA LYS A 180 -11.00 -11.46 20.38
C LYS A 180 -11.03 -11.06 21.85
N GLN A 181 -10.54 -9.86 22.20
CA GLN A 181 -10.59 -9.35 23.58
C GLN A 181 -12.03 -9.19 24.07
N ALA A 182 -12.92 -8.61 23.25
CA ALA A 182 -14.33 -8.48 23.57
C ALA A 182 -15.02 -9.84 23.77
N LEU A 183 -14.69 -10.82 22.92
CA LEU A 183 -15.21 -12.18 23.06
C LEU A 183 -14.71 -12.86 24.35
N GLU A 184 -13.43 -12.70 24.68
CA GLU A 184 -12.86 -13.26 25.92
C GLU A 184 -13.47 -12.58 27.16
N LEU A 185 -13.66 -11.26 27.15
CA LEU A 185 -14.37 -10.54 28.22
C LEU A 185 -15.80 -11.07 28.38
N GLN A 186 -16.55 -11.21 27.28
CA GLN A 186 -17.91 -11.74 27.32
C GLN A 186 -17.96 -13.19 27.83
N LYS A 187 -16.98 -14.02 27.48
CA LYS A 187 -16.87 -15.39 28.02
C LYS A 187 -16.61 -15.39 29.53
N VAL A 188 -15.75 -14.51 30.02
CA VAL A 188 -15.46 -14.37 31.45
C VAL A 188 -16.70 -13.88 32.20
N GLU A 189 -17.40 -12.86 31.68
CA GLU A 189 -18.66 -12.36 32.25
C GLU A 189 -19.72 -13.46 32.31
N ARG A 190 -19.90 -14.25 31.24
CA ARG A 190 -20.81 -15.40 31.26
C ARG A 190 -20.42 -16.43 32.31
N LYS A 191 -19.14 -16.80 32.40
CA LYS A 191 -18.67 -17.77 33.39
C LYS A 191 -18.89 -17.28 34.83
N ASN A 192 -18.67 -15.99 35.07
CA ASN A 192 -18.90 -15.40 36.39
C ASN A 192 -20.40 -15.37 36.73
N ALA A 193 -21.25 -14.97 35.79
CA ALA A 193 -22.70 -14.98 35.96
C ALA A 193 -23.25 -16.40 36.16
N GLU A 194 -22.78 -17.38 35.39
CA GLU A 194 -23.10 -18.80 35.58
C GLU A 194 -22.63 -19.28 36.97
N GLY A 195 -21.44 -18.90 37.41
CA GLY A 195 -20.91 -19.20 38.73
C GLY A 195 -21.76 -18.63 39.88
N GLU A 196 -22.18 -17.36 39.78
CA GLU A 196 -23.08 -16.73 40.75
C GLU A 196 -24.45 -17.39 40.78
N VAL A 197 -25.03 -17.71 39.63
CA VAL A 197 -26.32 -18.39 39.54
C VAL A 197 -26.24 -19.80 40.14
N VAL A 198 -25.15 -20.54 39.89
CA VAL A 198 -24.93 -21.85 40.49
C VAL A 198 -24.79 -21.73 42.01
N ALA A 199 -24.00 -20.78 42.51
CA ALA A 199 -23.84 -20.54 43.95
C ALA A 199 -25.16 -20.17 44.63
N GLN A 200 -25.97 -19.30 44.01
CA GLN A 200 -27.29 -18.96 44.52
C GLN A 200 -28.24 -20.17 44.52
N LYS A 201 -28.23 -20.99 43.45
CA LYS A 201 -29.06 -22.19 43.36
C LYS A 201 -28.69 -23.22 44.44
N GLU A 202 -27.40 -23.43 44.70
CA GLU A 202 -26.94 -24.30 45.79
C GLU A 202 -27.35 -23.76 47.17
N GLY A 203 -27.27 -22.44 47.37
CA GLY A 203 -27.75 -21.79 48.59
C GLY A 203 -29.25 -21.97 48.80
N LEU A 204 -30.07 -21.70 47.78
CA LEU A 204 -31.52 -21.92 47.83
C LEU A 204 -31.86 -23.40 48.08
N GLN A 205 -31.14 -24.34 47.47
CA GLN A 205 -31.37 -25.77 47.71
C GLN A 205 -31.11 -26.16 49.17
N LYS A 206 -30.05 -25.63 49.80
CA LYS A 206 -29.78 -25.86 51.23
C LYS A 206 -30.88 -25.27 52.11
N GLU A 207 -31.34 -24.06 51.80
CA GLU A 207 -32.44 -23.41 52.55
C GLU A 207 -33.75 -24.23 52.43
N VAL A 208 -34.09 -24.68 51.21
CA VAL A 208 -35.25 -25.56 50.97
C VAL A 208 -35.13 -26.86 51.76
N GLN A 209 -33.94 -27.46 51.80
CA GLN A 209 -33.72 -28.70 52.53
C GLN A 209 -33.83 -28.51 54.06
N ARG A 210 -33.32 -27.38 54.59
CA ARG A 210 -33.49 -27.01 56.01
C ARG A 210 -34.96 -26.79 56.36
N LEU A 211 -35.67 -25.98 55.57
CA LEU A 211 -37.10 -25.72 55.77
C LEU A 211 -37.93 -27.00 55.70
N LYS A 212 -37.56 -27.94 54.81
CA LYS A 212 -38.21 -29.25 54.73
C LYS A 212 -38.00 -30.07 56.00
N GLN A 213 -36.78 -30.11 56.54
CA GLN A 213 -36.50 -30.78 57.83
C GLN A 213 -37.25 -30.14 59.00
N GLU A 214 -37.30 -28.81 59.05
CA GLU A 214 -38.07 -28.08 60.06
C GLU A 214 -39.57 -28.43 59.96
N LEU A 215 -40.12 -28.47 58.75
CA LEU A 215 -41.52 -28.83 58.51
C LEU A 215 -41.82 -30.28 58.93
N GLU A 216 -40.96 -31.24 58.55
CA GLU A 216 -41.13 -32.65 58.94
C GLU A 216 -41.05 -32.83 60.47
N SER A 217 -40.13 -32.13 61.13
CA SER A 217 -40.02 -32.19 62.60
C SER A 217 -41.24 -31.55 63.30
N GLY A 218 -41.75 -30.43 62.77
CA GLY A 218 -42.96 -29.77 63.24
C GLY A 218 -44.21 -30.63 63.02
N GLU A 219 -44.32 -31.28 61.87
CA GLU A 219 -45.40 -32.23 61.56
C GLU A 219 -45.37 -33.42 62.53
N HIS A 220 -44.19 -33.98 62.80
CA HIS A 220 -44.04 -35.07 63.77
C HIS A 220 -44.42 -34.64 65.19
N ALA A 221 -44.03 -33.43 65.61
CA ALA A 221 -44.42 -32.86 66.91
C ALA A 221 -45.93 -32.62 67.02
N LEU A 222 -46.56 -32.07 65.97
CA LEU A 222 -48.01 -31.91 65.88
C LEU A 222 -48.74 -33.25 65.93
N LYS A 223 -48.25 -34.27 65.22
CA LYS A 223 -48.83 -35.61 65.21
C LYS A 223 -48.75 -36.25 66.60
N LYS A 224 -47.61 -36.11 67.29
CA LYS A 224 -47.43 -36.59 68.68
C LYS A 224 -48.40 -35.88 69.62
N SER A 225 -48.44 -34.55 69.60
CA SER A 225 -49.37 -33.78 70.44
C SER A 225 -50.84 -34.14 70.15
N ARG A 226 -51.21 -34.32 68.88
CA ARG A 226 -52.55 -34.79 68.50
C ARG A 226 -52.87 -36.15 69.11
N THR A 227 -51.95 -37.12 69.05
CA THR A 227 -52.16 -38.44 69.67
C THR A 227 -52.26 -38.36 71.19
N GLU A 228 -51.49 -37.48 71.84
CA GLU A 228 -51.57 -37.24 73.29
C GLU A 228 -52.92 -36.60 73.67
N VAL A 229 -53.41 -35.63 72.90
CA VAL A 229 -54.75 -35.03 73.11
C VAL A 229 -55.86 -36.06 72.90
N GLU A 230 -55.77 -36.89 71.85
CA GLU A 230 -56.72 -37.97 71.61
C GLU A 230 -56.71 -39.00 72.75
N ALA A 231 -55.53 -39.34 73.29
CA ALA A 231 -55.39 -40.22 74.45
C ALA A 231 -55.99 -39.58 75.72
N MET A 232 -55.70 -38.31 75.99
CA MET A 232 -56.26 -37.56 77.11
C MET A 232 -57.79 -37.48 77.02
N ARG A 233 -58.33 -37.26 75.82
CA ARG A 233 -59.77 -37.27 75.56
C ARG A 233 -60.40 -38.63 75.89
N ARG A 234 -59.75 -39.75 75.52
CA ARG A 234 -60.23 -41.09 75.89
C ARG A 234 -60.16 -41.33 77.39
N GLN A 235 -59.09 -40.90 78.05
CA GLN A 235 -58.96 -41.00 79.51
C GLN A 235 -60.05 -40.21 80.23
N ALA A 236 -60.32 -38.96 79.80
CA ALA A 236 -61.40 -38.15 80.34
C ALA A 236 -62.77 -38.83 80.16
N GLN A 237 -63.05 -39.39 78.99
CA GLN A 237 -64.28 -40.15 78.74
C GLN A 237 -64.41 -41.38 79.66
N GLY A 238 -63.33 -42.14 79.84
CA GLY A 238 -63.31 -43.27 80.77
C GLY A 238 -63.53 -42.85 82.23
N LEU A 239 -62.92 -41.74 82.65
CA LEU A 239 -63.10 -41.20 83.99
C LEU A 239 -64.55 -40.73 84.22
N THR A 240 -65.19 -40.08 83.24
CA THR A 240 -66.60 -39.70 83.32
C THR A 240 -67.51 -40.94 83.48
N GLN A 241 -67.23 -42.03 82.76
CA GLN A 241 -68.02 -43.27 82.88
C GLN A 241 -67.90 -43.92 84.27
N GLU A 242 -66.68 -43.98 84.83
CA GLU A 242 -66.48 -44.48 86.20
C GLU A 242 -67.13 -43.56 87.24
N TYR A 243 -67.09 -42.24 87.02
CA TYR A 243 -67.79 -41.28 87.87
C TYR A 243 -69.32 -41.51 87.85
N ASP A 244 -69.91 -41.68 86.66
CA ASP A 244 -71.33 -42.00 86.51
C ASP A 244 -71.71 -43.34 87.16
N ARG A 245 -70.82 -44.35 87.08
CA ARG A 245 -71.00 -45.64 87.74
C ARG A 245 -70.97 -45.50 89.26
N LEU A 246 -70.00 -44.78 89.80
CA LEU A 246 -69.88 -44.54 91.24
C LEU A 246 -71.11 -43.79 91.78
N LEU A 247 -71.64 -42.83 91.01
CA LEU A 247 -72.88 -42.13 91.34
C LEU A 247 -74.06 -43.10 91.47
N LYS A 248 -74.20 -44.05 90.53
CA LYS A 248 -75.24 -45.09 90.56
C LYS A 248 -75.08 -46.02 91.77
N GLU A 249 -73.86 -46.44 92.09
CA GLU A 249 -73.58 -47.28 93.27
C GLU A 249 -73.89 -46.52 94.57
N HIS A 250 -73.52 -45.23 94.68
CA HIS A 250 -73.91 -44.37 95.80
C HIS A 250 -75.43 -44.27 95.93
N GLN A 251 -76.15 -44.06 94.82
CA GLN A 251 -77.61 -44.00 94.82
C GLN A 251 -78.25 -45.33 95.26
N GLN A 252 -77.69 -46.46 94.83
CA GLN A 252 -78.14 -47.80 95.26
C GLN A 252 -77.91 -48.04 96.76
N LEU A 253 -76.74 -47.67 97.28
CA LEU A 253 -76.43 -47.77 98.72
C LEU A 253 -77.34 -46.87 99.56
N GLN A 254 -77.66 -45.67 99.08
CA GLN A 254 -78.57 -44.75 99.76
C GLN A 254 -80.00 -45.30 99.84
N ASN A 255 -80.46 -45.98 98.78
CA ASN A 255 -81.74 -46.70 98.78
C ASN A 255 -81.74 -47.91 99.74
N LEU A 256 -80.62 -48.63 99.85
CA LEU A 256 -80.45 -49.75 100.82
C LEU A 256 -80.47 -49.27 102.28
N LEU A 257 -79.83 -48.12 102.56
CA LEU A 257 -79.86 -47.49 103.88
C LEU A 257 -81.25 -46.96 104.25
N GLN A 258 -82.05 -46.50 103.28
CA GLN A 258 -83.47 -46.18 103.50
C GLN A 258 -84.36 -47.42 103.65
N GLY A 259 -83.95 -48.58 103.11
CA GLY A 259 -84.68 -49.84 103.22
C GLY A 259 -84.48 -50.64 104.52
N SER A 260 -83.44 -50.35 105.31
CA SER A 260 -83.15 -51.06 106.57
C SER A 260 -83.83 -50.46 107.81
N GLY A 261 -84.77 -49.52 107.62
CA GLY A 261 -85.50 -48.86 108.69
C GLY A 261 -86.91 -49.40 108.98
N ASP A 262 -87.41 -50.41 108.25
CA ASP A 262 -88.82 -50.79 108.34
C ASP A 262 -89.04 -52.31 108.28
N LYS A 263 -89.13 -52.92 109.48
CA LYS A 263 -90.07 -53.99 109.87
C LYS A 263 -89.74 -54.53 111.26
N LYS A 264 -90.17 -53.76 112.27
CA LYS A 264 -90.85 -54.31 113.45
C LYS A 264 -92.32 -54.46 113.07
N ASP A 265 -92.97 -55.46 113.67
CA ASP A 265 -94.41 -55.74 113.65
C ASP A 265 -94.99 -56.36 112.36
N GLN A 266 -95.01 -57.69 112.29
CA GLN A 266 -96.20 -58.54 112.52
C GLN A 266 -95.89 -60.02 112.29
#